data_AF-A0A9E2R7G3-F1
#
_entry.id   AF-A0A9E2R7G3-F1
#
_cell.length_a   1.000
_cell.length_b   1.000
_cell.length_c   1.000
_cell.angle_alpha   90.00
_cell.angle_beta   90.00
_cell.angle_gamma   90.00
#
_symmetry.space_group_name_H-M   'P 1'
#
loop_
_entity.id
_entity.type
_entity.pdbx_description
1 polymer ?
#
loop_
_entity_poly.entity_id
_entity_poly.type
_entity_poly.pdbx_seq_one_letter_code
_entity_poly.pdbx_strand_id
1 'polypeptide(L)'
;MAGWLLAAGLLAWANAAIRGQPFALPAEPPRPFELREGDRVVFVGDTLVEREQEYGYLEARMTAQFPDRNVTFRNLGWSADTP
;
A
#
# COMPACT_ATOMS: atom_id res chain seq x y z
N MET A 1 -22.82 27.04 -46.17
CA MET A 1 -22.02 25.87 -45.74
C MET A 1 -21.15 26.09 -44.50
N ALA A 2 -21.09 27.30 -43.91
CA ALA A 2 -20.17 27.59 -42.78
C ALA A 2 -20.74 27.35 -41.35
N GLY A 3 -22.01 26.98 -41.21
CA GLY A 3 -22.65 26.83 -39.88
C GLY A 3 -22.40 25.50 -39.16
N TRP A 4 -21.94 24.47 -39.87
CA TRP A 4 -21.80 23.11 -39.32
C TRP A 4 -20.53 22.90 -38.48
N LEU A 5 -19.48 23.70 -38.71
CA LEU A 5 -18.21 23.56 -38.00
C LEU A 5 -18.26 24.09 -36.56
N LEU A 6 -19.07 25.13 -36.29
CA LEU A 6 -19.25 25.67 -34.94
C LEU A 6 -20.14 24.76 -34.07
N ALA A 7 -21.17 24.15 -34.67
CA ALA A 7 -22.06 23.22 -33.97
C ALA A 7 -21.35 21.91 -33.57
N ALA A 8 -20.47 21.39 -34.44
CA ALA A 8 -19.68 20.20 -34.15
C ALA A 8 -18.66 20.42 -33.02
N GLY A 9 -18.04 21.61 -32.96
CA GLY A 9 -17.11 21.97 -31.88
C GLY A 9 -17.80 22.05 -30.51
N LEU A 10 -19.03 22.57 -30.45
CA LEU A 10 -19.82 22.67 -29.22
C LEU A 10 -20.30 21.31 -28.72
N LEU A 11 -20.70 20.41 -29.63
CA LEU A 11 -21.07 19.03 -29.30
C LEU A 11 -19.85 18.19 -28.85
N ALA A 12 -18.66 18.45 -29.41
CA ALA A 12 -17.43 17.81 -28.97
C ALA A 12 -17.01 18.26 -27.56
N TRP A 13 -17.15 19.55 -27.25
CA TRP A 13 -16.89 20.11 -25.92
C TRP A 13 -17.88 19.60 -24.86
N ALA A 14 -19.17 19.54 -25.18
CA ALA A 14 -20.19 18.98 -24.29
C ALA A 14 -19.91 17.51 -23.94
N ASN A 15 -19.45 16.72 -24.91
CA ASN A 15 -19.11 15.31 -24.71
C ASN A 15 -17.86 15.06 -23.85
N ALA A 16 -16.93 16.01 -23.81
CA ALA A 16 -15.76 15.94 -22.93
C ALA A 16 -16.12 16.31 -21.48
N ALA A 17 -17.06 17.24 -21.28
CA ALA A 17 -17.53 17.64 -19.95
C ALA A 17 -18.44 16.58 -19.28
N ILE A 18 -19.22 15.83 -20.06
CA ILE A 18 -20.16 14.81 -19.55
C ILE A 18 -19.47 13.48 -19.25
N ARG A 19 -18.44 13.12 -20.03
CA ARG A 19 -17.54 12.02 -19.69
C ARG A 19 -16.61 12.51 -18.60
N GLY A 20 -17.09 12.51 -17.34
CA GLY A 20 -16.29 12.83 -16.17
C GLY A 20 -14.94 12.14 -16.27
N GLN A 21 -13.96 12.87 -16.79
CA GLN A 21 -12.60 12.36 -16.85
C GLN A 21 -12.22 12.24 -15.38
N PRO A 22 -11.83 11.06 -14.90
CA PRO A 22 -11.33 10.97 -13.55
C PRO A 22 -10.16 11.95 -13.50
N PHE A 23 -10.30 13.00 -12.70
CA PHE A 23 -9.16 13.77 -12.25
C PHE A 23 -8.37 12.83 -11.33
N ALA A 24 -7.63 11.92 -11.96
CA ALA A 24 -6.65 11.11 -11.28
C ALA A 24 -5.45 12.01 -11.13
N LEU A 25 -5.16 12.41 -9.89
CA LEU A 25 -3.84 12.92 -9.57
C LEU A 25 -2.82 11.88 -10.05
N PRO A 26 -1.70 12.30 -10.65
CA PRO A 26 -0.63 11.37 -10.99
C PRO A 26 -0.33 10.52 -9.77
N ALA A 27 -0.42 9.20 -9.91
CA ALA A 27 -0.07 8.30 -8.83
C ALA A 27 1.41 8.55 -8.49
N GLU A 28 1.68 8.99 -7.26
CA GLU A 28 3.06 9.11 -6.80
C GLU A 28 3.70 7.72 -6.90
N PRO A 29 4.92 7.60 -7.48
CA PRO A 29 5.59 6.31 -7.51
C PRO A 29 5.66 5.75 -6.09
N PRO A 30 5.41 4.44 -5.91
CA PRO A 30 5.43 3.85 -4.59
C PRO A 30 6.78 4.11 -3.95
N ARG A 31 6.76 4.78 -2.79
CA ARG A 31 7.97 4.97 -2.00
C ARG A 31 8.46 3.59 -1.51
N PRO A 32 9.76 3.28 -1.61
CA PRO A 32 10.30 2.07 -1.04
C PRO A 32 9.94 1.97 0.45
N PHE A 33 9.55 0.78 0.89
CA PHE A 33 9.38 0.51 2.31
C PHE A 33 10.76 0.40 2.97
N GLU A 34 10.97 1.15 4.04
CA GLU A 34 12.25 1.18 4.76
C GLU A 34 12.01 1.17 6.26
N LEU A 35 12.77 0.34 6.98
CA LEU A 35 12.81 0.34 8.43
C LEU A 35 13.81 1.39 8.94
N ARG A 36 13.36 2.19 9.90
CA ARG A 36 14.11 3.28 10.52
C ARG A 36 14.65 2.87 11.88
N GLU A 37 15.60 3.66 12.35
CA GLU A 37 16.17 3.51 13.69
C GLU A 37 15.07 3.50 14.76
N GLY A 38 15.03 2.45 15.58
CA GLY A 38 14.11 2.31 16.71
C GLY A 38 12.67 1.93 16.35
N ASP A 39 12.40 1.56 15.10
CA ASP A 39 11.07 1.11 14.68
C ASP A 39 10.61 -0.12 15.49
N ARG A 40 9.30 -0.23 15.66
CA ARG A 40 8.65 -1.40 16.28
C ARG A 40 7.71 -2.02 15.27
N VAL A 41 8.00 -3.27 14.93
CA VAL A 41 7.25 -4.04 13.94
C VAL A 41 6.53 -5.15 14.68
N VAL A 42 5.23 -5.27 14.42
CA VAL A 42 4.38 -6.31 15.00
C VAL A 42 3.87 -7.22 13.90
N PHE A 43 4.01 -8.53 14.10
CA PHE A 43 3.34 -9.53 13.28
C PHE A 43 1.97 -9.84 13.88
N VAL A 44 0.92 -9.62 13.08
CA VAL A 44 -0.45 -9.93 13.42
C VAL A 44 -0.96 -10.95 12.41
N GLY A 45 -1.69 -11.94 12.89
CA GLY A 45 -2.28 -12.96 12.04
C GLY A 45 -2.80 -14.13 12.85
N ASP A 46 -3.30 -15.13 12.12
CA ASP A 46 -3.89 -16.33 12.66
C ASP A 46 -2.84 -17.33 13.21
N THR A 47 -3.24 -18.60 13.28
CA THR A 47 -2.40 -19.74 13.70
C THR A 47 -1.05 -19.80 12.98
N LEU A 48 -0.94 -19.35 11.72
CA LEU A 48 0.34 -19.35 11.01
C LEU A 48 1.33 -18.38 11.65
N VAL A 49 0.87 -17.17 11.98
CA VAL A 49 1.72 -16.18 12.65
C VAL A 49 1.96 -16.60 14.10
N GLU A 50 0.91 -17.00 14.83
CA GLU A 50 1.03 -17.44 16.23
C GLU A 50 2.08 -18.55 16.43
N ARG A 51 2.15 -19.54 15.54
CA ARG A 51 3.12 -20.64 15.66
C ARG A 51 4.58 -20.24 15.54
N GLU A 52 4.90 -19.11 14.91
CA GLU A 52 6.28 -18.61 14.91
C GLU A 52 6.77 -18.22 16.31
N GLN A 53 5.89 -18.08 17.32
CA GLN A 53 6.28 -17.87 18.71
C GLN A 53 6.99 -19.09 19.34
N GLU A 54 6.80 -20.31 18.81
CA GLU A 54 7.38 -21.53 19.40
C GLU A 54 8.91 -21.51 19.36
N TYR A 55 9.49 -21.04 18.25
CA TYR A 55 10.94 -20.99 18.06
C TYR A 55 11.49 -19.58 17.79
N GLY A 56 10.65 -18.62 17.39
CA GLY A 56 11.05 -17.23 17.16
C GLY A 56 12.03 -17.02 16.01
N TYR A 57 12.10 -17.94 15.05
CA TYR A 57 13.08 -17.87 13.96
C TYR A 57 12.90 -16.62 13.10
N LEU A 58 11.66 -16.24 12.82
CA LEU A 58 11.37 -15.06 12.02
C LEU A 58 11.86 -13.77 12.68
N GLU A 59 11.55 -13.58 13.97
CA GLU A 59 12.01 -12.43 14.75
C GLU A 59 13.54 -12.38 14.82
N ALA A 60 14.18 -13.52 15.14
CA ALA A 60 15.63 -13.62 15.24
C ALA A 60 16.32 -13.29 13.90
N ARG A 61 15.80 -13.82 12.78
CA ARG A 61 16.33 -13.56 11.44
C ARG A 61 16.20 -12.09 11.07
N MET A 62 15.06 -11.46 11.34
CA MET A 62 14.86 -10.04 11.03
C MET A 62 15.75 -9.15 11.89
N THR A 63 15.86 -9.40 13.19
CA THR A 63 16.80 -8.67 14.05
C THR A 63 18.24 -8.77 13.55
N ALA A 64 18.67 -9.97 13.13
CA ALA A 64 20.02 -10.16 12.56
C ALA A 64 20.24 -9.45 11.21
N GLN A 65 19.17 -9.21 10.45
CA GLN A 65 19.24 -8.56 9.14
C GLN A 65 19.26 -7.02 9.23
N PHE A 66 18.85 -6.45 10.37
CA PHE A 66 18.84 -5.01 10.62
C PHE A 66 19.62 -4.62 11.89
N PRO A 67 20.92 -5.00 12.02
CA PRO A 67 21.68 -4.82 13.26
C PRO A 67 21.92 -3.34 13.60
N ASP A 68 22.02 -2.48 12.58
CA ASP A 68 22.38 -1.06 12.74
C ASP A 68 21.17 -0.13 12.97
N ARG A 69 19.95 -0.70 13.08
CA ARG A 69 18.69 0.07 13.12
C ARG A 69 17.90 -0.09 14.43
N ASN A 70 18.39 -0.92 15.36
CA ASN A 70 17.72 -1.18 16.65
C ASN A 70 16.20 -1.45 16.52
N VAL A 71 15.80 -2.18 15.48
CA VAL A 71 14.39 -2.48 15.21
C VAL A 71 13.93 -3.58 16.15
N THR A 72 12.77 -3.39 16.78
CA THR A 72 12.15 -4.41 17.64
C THR A 72 11.04 -5.12 16.88
N PHE A 73 11.15 -6.44 16.74
CA PHE A 73 10.12 -7.30 16.15
C PHE A 73 9.35 -8.03 17.25
N ARG A 74 8.02 -8.08 17.15
CA ARG A 74 7.15 -8.79 18.09
C ARG A 74 6.00 -9.52 17.40
N ASN A 75 5.84 -10.78 17.72
CA ASN A 75 4.70 -11.58 17.31
C ASN A 75 3.53 -11.39 18.29
N LEU A 76 2.38 -10.95 17.77
CA LEU A 76 1.11 -10.86 18.48
C LEU A 76 -0.01 -11.62 17.74
N GLY A 77 0.35 -12.68 17.02
CA GLY A 77 -0.61 -13.56 16.36
C GLY A 77 -1.45 -14.34 17.37
N TRP A 78 -2.69 -14.64 16.98
CA TRP A 78 -3.63 -15.39 17.78
C TRP A 78 -4.35 -16.45 16.93
N SER A 79 -4.36 -17.68 17.42
CA SER A 79 -5.02 -18.78 16.72
C SER A 79 -6.53 -18.50 16.54
N ALA A 80 -7.03 -18.75 15.32
CA ALA A 80 -8.39 -18.46 14.87
C ALA A 80 -8.76 -16.99 14.64
N ASP A 81 -7.79 -16.06 14.58
CA ASP A 81 -8.04 -14.74 13.99
C ASP A 81 -8.46 -14.86 12.51
N THR A 82 -9.37 -13.98 12.07
CA THR A 82 -9.91 -13.98 10.70
C THR A 82 -9.28 -12.90 9.82
N PRO A 83 -9.04 -13.17 8.52
CA PRO A 83 -8.60 -12.17 7.54
C PRO A 83 -9.58 -11.01 7.33
#